data_AF-A0A815RF00-F1
#
_entry.id   AF-A0A815RF00-F1
#
_cell.length_a   1.000
_cell.length_b   1.000
_cell.length_c   1.000
_cell.angle_alpha   90.00
_cell.angle_beta   90.00
_cell.angle_gamma   90.00
#
_symmetry.space_group_name_H-M   'P 1'
#
loop_
_entity.id
_entity.type
_entity.pdbx_description
1 polymer ?
#
loop_
_entity_poly.entity_id
_entity_poly.type
_entity_poly.pdbx_seq_one_letter_code
_entity_poly.pdbx_strand_id
1 'polypeptide(L)'
;MANLRSVQNQYAEALPLYEQVYEQFQQFYETDEHADIAHVLNNMDEAHRLLGDLNTAIDYARRGLAIRRNKLQSKHEDLQETEKLVIQLQQEILT
;
A
#
# COMPACT_ATOMS: atom_id res chain seq x y z
N MET A 1 -0.63 24.78 -5.17
CA MET A 1 -1.42 24.27 -4.02
C MET A 1 -2.78 23.68 -4.43
N ALA A 2 -3.47 24.20 -5.45
CA ALA A 2 -4.76 23.65 -5.91
C ALA A 2 -4.66 22.19 -6.39
N ASN A 3 -3.62 21.83 -7.15
CA ASN A 3 -3.45 20.46 -7.63
C ASN A 3 -3.24 19.45 -6.48
N LEU A 4 -2.39 19.77 -5.49
CA LEU A 4 -2.15 18.88 -4.35
C LEU A 4 -3.42 18.64 -3.53
N ARG A 5 -4.23 19.68 -3.29
CA ARG A 5 -5.51 19.54 -2.60
C ARG A 5 -6.54 18.73 -3.40
N SER A 6 -6.58 18.94 -4.72
CA SER A 6 -7.45 18.16 -5.60
C SER A 6 -7.08 16.68 -5.56
N VAL A 7 -5.78 16.38 -5.58
CA VAL A 7 -5.24 15.03 -5.48
C VAL A 7 -5.60 14.41 -4.13
N GLN A 8 -5.37 15.13 -3.02
CA GLN A 8 -5.74 14.66 -1.67
C GLN A 8 -7.22 14.33 -1.54
N ASN A 9 -8.12 15.18 -2.07
CA ASN A 9 -9.56 14.87 -2.06
C ASN A 9 -9.88 13.60 -2.86
N GLN A 10 -9.27 13.41 -4.03
CA GLN A 10 -9.48 12.22 -4.85
C GLN A 10 -9.04 10.93 -4.15
N TYR A 11 -7.91 10.97 -3.44
CA TYR A 11 -7.44 9.82 -2.67
C TYR A 11 -8.30 9.56 -1.41
N ALA A 12 -8.78 10.61 -0.75
CA ALA A 12 -9.73 10.47 0.35
C ALA A 12 -11.05 9.82 -0.09
N GLU A 13 -11.55 10.16 -1.29
CA GLU A 13 -12.73 9.54 -1.89
C GLU A 13 -12.48 8.11 -2.38
N ALA A 14 -11.25 7.79 -2.81
CA ALA A 14 -10.87 6.47 -3.31
C ALA A 14 -10.60 5.45 -2.19
N LEU A 15 -10.18 5.90 -1.00
CA LEU A 15 -9.85 5.02 0.13
C LEU A 15 -10.96 4.02 0.51
N PRO A 16 -12.23 4.45 0.68
CA PRO A 16 -13.32 3.52 0.99
C PRO A 16 -13.53 2.45 -0.10
N LEU A 17 -13.24 2.78 -1.36
CA LEU A 17 -13.33 1.81 -2.46
C LEU A 17 -12.22 0.77 -2.36
N TYR A 18 -10.99 1.19 -2.04
CA TYR A 18 -9.89 0.26 -1.81
C TYR A 18 -10.13 -0.64 -0.59
N GLU A 19 -10.66 -0.10 0.50
CA GLU A 19 -11.06 -0.88 1.69
C GLU A 19 -12.12 -1.92 1.36
N GLN A 20 -13.16 -1.55 0.61
CA GLN A 20 -14.20 -2.50 0.18
C GLN A 20 -13.65 -3.63 -0.70
N VAL A 21 -12.76 -3.31 -1.65
CA VAL A 21 -12.12 -4.32 -2.49
C VAL A 21 -11.21 -5.21 -1.64
N TYR A 22 -10.49 -4.62 -0.67
CA TYR A 22 -9.64 -5.36 0.25
C TYR A 22 -10.46 -6.36 1.09
N GLU A 23 -11.56 -5.94 1.71
CA GLU A 23 -12.45 -6.83 2.47
C GLU A 23 -13.04 -7.95 1.60
N GLN A 24 -13.47 -7.64 0.37
CA GLN A 24 -13.96 -8.65 -0.56
C GLN A 24 -12.89 -9.68 -0.91
N PHE A 25 -11.66 -9.24 -1.14
CA PHE A 25 -10.55 -10.15 -1.39
C PHE A 25 -10.21 -10.99 -0.16
N GLN A 26 -10.27 -10.44 1.05
CA GLN A 26 -10.09 -11.23 2.27
C GLN A 26 -11.18 -12.28 2.49
N GLN A 27 -12.40 -12.05 2.00
CA GLN A 27 -13.48 -13.04 2.03
C GLN A 27 -13.36 -14.08 0.92
N PHE A 28 -12.87 -13.68 -0.25
CA PHE A 28 -12.80 -14.55 -1.43
C PHE A 28 -11.56 -15.45 -1.42
N TYR A 29 -10.46 -14.95 -0.87
CA TYR A 29 -9.21 -15.68 -0.77
C TYR A 29 -9.01 -16.20 0.65
N GLU A 30 -8.81 -17.50 0.80
CA GLU A 30 -8.50 -18.12 2.11
C GLU A 30 -7.11 -17.70 2.63
N THR A 31 -6.28 -17.09 1.78
CA THR A 31 -4.95 -16.58 2.14
C THR A 31 -4.76 -15.16 1.63
N ASP A 32 -3.98 -14.36 2.35
CA ASP A 32 -3.61 -13.01 1.89
C ASP A 32 -2.57 -13.05 0.76
N GLU A 33 -2.14 -14.22 0.26
CA GLU A 33 -0.98 -14.37 -0.63
C GLU A 33 -1.26 -14.07 -2.11
N HIS A 34 -2.34 -13.36 -2.43
CA HIS A 34 -2.72 -13.07 -3.81
C HIS A 34 -2.07 -11.78 -4.32
N ALA A 35 -1.56 -11.81 -5.55
CA ALA A 35 -0.94 -10.64 -6.18
C ALA A 35 -1.91 -9.45 -6.26
N ASP A 36 -3.20 -9.72 -6.46
CA ASP A 36 -4.27 -8.72 -6.48
C ASP A 36 -4.41 -8.00 -5.13
N ILE A 37 -4.26 -8.73 -4.02
CA ILE A 37 -4.26 -8.16 -2.66
C ILE A 37 -3.06 -7.23 -2.47
N ALA A 38 -1.87 -7.61 -2.95
CA ALA A 38 -0.69 -6.76 -2.89
C ALA A 38 -0.82 -5.46 -3.71
N HIS A 39 -1.56 -5.49 -4.82
CA HIS A 39 -1.85 -4.29 -5.61
C HIS A 39 -2.78 -3.33 -4.87
N VAL A 40 -3.83 -3.85 -4.23
CA VAL A 40 -4.75 -3.03 -3.42
C VAL A 40 -4.01 -2.40 -2.23
N LEU A 41 -3.18 -3.17 -1.52
CA LEU A 41 -2.40 -2.68 -0.40
C LEU A 41 -1.41 -1.57 -0.79
N ASN A 42 -0.76 -1.67 -1.95
CA ASN A 42 0.09 -0.59 -2.47
C ASN A 42 -0.71 0.69 -2.77
N ASN A 43 -1.92 0.58 -3.31
CA ASN A 43 -2.75 1.74 -3.59
C ASN A 43 -3.24 2.41 -2.30
N MET A 44 -3.50 1.61 -1.25
CA MET A 44 -3.85 2.12 0.08
C MET A 44 -2.65 2.83 0.74
N ASP A 45 -1.45 2.26 0.68
CA ASP A 45 -0.20 2.91 1.13
C ASP A 45 -0.03 4.30 0.49
N GLU A 46 -0.09 4.38 -0.84
CA GLU A 46 0.09 5.66 -1.54
C GLU A 46 -1.02 6.67 -1.21
N ALA A 47 -2.28 6.21 -1.07
CA ALA A 47 -3.37 7.07 -0.64
C ALA A 47 -3.13 7.66 0.76
N HIS A 48 -2.70 6.83 1.72
CA HIS A 48 -2.39 7.26 3.07
C HIS A 48 -1.16 8.19 3.13
N ARG A 49 -0.11 7.92 2.33
CA ARG A 49 1.04 8.83 2.15
C ARG A 49 0.61 10.23 1.71
N LEU A 50 -0.24 10.30 0.67
CA LEU A 50 -0.69 11.58 0.10
C LEU A 50 -1.60 12.35 1.06
N LEU A 51 -2.30 11.65 1.94
CA LEU A 51 -3.11 12.23 3.02
C LEU A 51 -2.30 12.56 4.28
N GLY A 52 -1.03 12.17 4.35
CA GLY A 52 -0.13 12.44 5.48
C GLY A 52 -0.24 11.43 6.62
N ASP A 53 -0.99 10.35 6.46
CA ASP A 53 -1.10 9.27 7.44
C ASP A 53 -0.01 8.21 7.21
N LEU A 54 1.23 8.57 7.53
CA LEU A 54 2.40 7.75 7.26
C LEU A 54 2.43 6.44 8.05
N ASN A 55 1.82 6.41 9.24
CA ASN A 55 1.77 5.20 10.08
C ASN A 55 0.93 4.11 9.41
N THR A 56 -0.27 4.49 8.95
CA THR A 56 -1.17 3.56 8.25
C THR A 56 -0.60 3.16 6.89
N ALA A 57 0.04 4.11 6.19
CA ALA A 57 0.72 3.84 4.92
C ALA A 57 1.80 2.74 5.06
N ILE A 58 2.66 2.86 6.08
CA ILE A 58 3.70 1.85 6.35
C ILE A 58 3.12 0.48 6.67
N ASP A 59 2.01 0.40 7.41
CA ASP A 59 1.39 -0.89 7.73
C ASP A 59 0.92 -1.59 6.45
N TYR A 60 0.21 -0.87 5.57
CA TYR A 60 -0.23 -1.40 4.28
C TYR A 60 0.94 -1.76 3.36
N ALA A 61 1.97 -0.91 3.30
CA ALA A 61 3.18 -1.18 2.53
C ALA A 61 3.87 -2.47 3.01
N ARG A 62 4.00 -2.67 4.33
CA ARG A 62 4.61 -3.89 4.90
C ARG A 62 3.80 -5.14 4.57
N ARG A 63 2.48 -5.08 4.63
CA ARG A 63 1.60 -6.20 4.28
C ARG A 63 1.69 -6.55 2.80
N GLY A 64 1.65 -5.55 1.91
CA GLY A 64 1.83 -5.74 0.46
C GLY A 64 3.19 -6.33 0.13
N LEU A 65 4.24 -5.88 0.83
CA LEU A 65 5.59 -6.39 0.70
C LEU A 65 5.72 -7.86 1.13
N ALA A 66 5.07 -8.25 2.23
CA ALA A 66 5.08 -9.63 2.71
C ALA A 66 4.47 -10.59 1.67
N ILE A 67 3.36 -10.20 1.06
CA ILE A 67 2.68 -10.97 0.01
C ILE A 67 3.55 -11.07 -1.24
N ARG A 68 4.11 -9.93 -1.69
CA ARG A 68 5.07 -9.89 -2.80
C ARG A 68 6.27 -10.78 -2.51
N ARG A 69 6.82 -10.77 -1.29
CA ARG A 69 7.97 -11.60 -0.89
C ARG A 69 7.66 -13.10 -0.93
N ASN A 70 6.48 -13.52 -0.45
CA ASN A 70 6.06 -14.93 -0.54
C ASN A 70 5.85 -15.38 -1.99
N LYS A 71 5.31 -14.52 -2.86
CA LYS A 71 5.20 -14.80 -4.30
C LYS A 71 6.54 -14.74 -5.04
N LEU A 72 7.45 -13.85 -4.64
CA LEU A 72 8.71 -13.51 -5.32
C LEU A 72 9.93 -14.27 -4.79
N GLN A 73 9.76 -15.36 -4.02
CA GLN A 73 10.76 -16.45 -4.04
C GLN A 73 11.06 -16.96 -5.48
N SER A 74 10.34 -16.47 -6.51
CA SER A 74 10.59 -16.72 -7.93
C SER A 74 11.23 -15.57 -8.75
N LYS A 75 11.21 -14.27 -8.40
CA LYS A 75 11.74 -13.18 -9.28
C LYS A 75 12.13 -11.92 -8.49
N HIS A 76 13.32 -11.37 -8.71
CA HIS A 76 14.05 -10.54 -7.73
C HIS A 76 13.97 -9.00 -7.89
N GLU A 77 13.22 -8.45 -8.86
CA GLU A 77 13.37 -7.02 -9.22
C GLU A 77 12.31 -6.07 -8.61
N ASP A 78 11.03 -6.45 -8.54
CA ASP A 78 9.96 -5.58 -8.00
C ASP A 78 10.02 -5.37 -6.48
N LEU A 79 10.72 -6.24 -5.75
CA LEU A 79 10.84 -6.16 -4.29
C LEU A 79 11.69 -4.97 -3.84
N GLN A 80 12.72 -4.60 -4.62
CA GLN A 80 13.71 -3.60 -4.19
C GLN A 80 13.13 -2.18 -4.16
N GLU A 81 12.27 -1.81 -5.10
CA GLU A 81 11.65 -0.48 -5.09
C GLU A 81 10.68 -0.31 -3.92
N THR A 82 9.89 -1.35 -3.61
CA THR A 82 8.95 -1.29 -2.49
C THR A 82 9.66 -1.38 -1.12
N GLU A 83 10.74 -2.17 -0.99
CA GLU A 83 11.56 -2.19 0.24
C GLU A 83 12.22 -0.82 0.50
N LYS A 84 12.74 -0.18 -0.55
CA LYS A 84 13.34 1.15 -0.46
C LYS A 84 12.31 2.20 -0.04
N LEU A 85 11.07 2.11 -0.53
CA LEU A 85 9.98 3.00 -0.16
C LEU A 85 9.63 2.89 1.34
N VAL A 86 9.51 1.66 1.87
CA VAL A 86 9.23 1.43 3.30
C VAL A 86 10.34 1.97 4.19
N ILE A 87 11.60 1.75 3.83
CA ILE A 87 12.76 2.26 4.58
C ILE A 87 12.76 3.80 4.61
N GLN A 88 12.44 4.43 3.48
CA GLN A 88 12.39 5.89 3.37
C GLN A 88 11.27 6.49 4.23
N LEU A 89 10.08 5.89 4.22
CA LEU A 89 8.96 6.32 5.07
C LEU A 89 9.26 6.19 6.57
N GLN A 90 9.94 5.13 6.97
CA GLN A 90 10.36 4.94 8.37
C GLN A 90 11.35 6.00 8.83
N GLN A 91 12.23 6.49 7.96
CA GLN A 91 13.16 7.56 8.27
C GLN A 91 12.46 8.91 8.40
N GLU A 92 11.45 9.19 7.57
CA GLU A 92 10.67 10.44 7.64
C GLU A 92 9.87 10.58 8.95
N ILE A 93 9.43 9.48 9.57
CA ILE A 93 8.71 9.52 10.86
C ILE A 93 9.64 9.84 12.04
N LEU A 94 10.93 9.52 11.93
CA LEU A 94 11.93 9.68 13.00
C LEU A 94 12.64 11.04 12.99
N THR A 95 12.29 11.94 12.06
CA THR A 95 12.91 13.26 11.87
C THR A 95 11.94 14.38 12.21
#